data_AF-A0A5C6M2T5-F1
#
_entry.id   AF-A0A5C6M2T5-F1
#
_cell.length_a   1.000
_cell.length_b   1.000
_cell.length_c   1.000
_cell.angle_alpha   90.00
_cell.angle_beta   90.00
_cell.angle_gamma   90.00
#
_symmetry.space_group_name_H-M   'P 1'
#
loop_
_entity.id
_entity.type
_entity.pdbx_description
1 polymer ?
#
loop_
_entity_poly.entity_id
_entity_poly.type
_entity_poly.pdbx_seq_one_letter_code
_entity_poly.pdbx_strand_id
1 'polypeptide(L)'
;MVSFLRAGGYRNWDVKQSDPIASVPAHANYTQTFFNDEAAISAKAGKFPLPVGSILVKDIFATDKITIRAQALMAKIADGVG
;
A
#
# COMPACT_ATOMS: atom_id res chain seq x y z
N MET A 1 -11.70 9.04 3.78
CA MET A 1 -10.80 8.29 2.86
C MET A 1 -9.79 9.22 2.18
N VAL A 2 -10.22 10.17 1.34
CA VAL A 2 -9.31 11.02 0.57
C VAL A 2 -8.48 11.97 1.46
N SER A 3 -9.04 12.45 2.58
CA SER A 3 -8.32 13.27 3.56
C SER A 3 -7.10 12.56 4.16
N PHE A 4 -7.23 11.28 4.51
CA PHE A 4 -6.14 10.45 5.01
C PHE A 4 -5.00 10.30 3.98
N LEU A 5 -5.34 9.98 2.73
CA LEU A 5 -4.35 9.86 1.65
C LEU A 5 -3.63 11.18 1.36
N ARG A 6 -4.35 12.31 1.41
CA ARG A 6 -3.75 13.65 1.26
C ARG A 6 -2.86 14.03 2.44
N ALA A 7 -3.24 13.67 3.66
CA ALA A 7 -2.46 13.96 4.85
C ALA A 7 -1.11 13.21 4.87
N GLY A 8 -0.99 12.11 4.13
CA GLY A 8 0.30 11.45 3.88
C GLY A 8 0.92 10.73 5.08
N GLY A 9 0.22 10.63 6.22
CA GLY A 9 0.76 10.04 7.45
C GLY A 9 1.20 8.57 7.31
N TYR A 10 0.63 7.83 6.36
CA TYR A 10 1.00 6.45 6.03
C TYR A 10 2.46 6.29 5.56
N ARG A 11 3.10 7.36 5.08
CA ARG A 11 4.50 7.32 4.65
C ARG A 11 5.48 7.13 5.80
N ASN A 12 5.02 7.38 7.03
CA ASN A 12 5.78 7.20 8.26
C ASN A 12 5.60 5.81 8.88
N TRP A 13 4.82 4.92 8.25
CA TRP A 13 4.70 3.55 8.74
C TRP A 13 6.01 2.78 8.56
N ASP A 14 6.33 1.93 9.55
CA ASP A 14 7.63 1.27 9.67
C ASP A 14 7.89 0.25 8.56
N VAL A 15 6.84 -0.30 7.97
CA VAL A 15 6.94 -1.29 6.91
C VAL A 15 6.45 -0.70 5.61
N LYS A 16 7.42 -0.51 4.72
CA LYS A 16 7.21 -0.15 3.35
C LYS A 16 8.14 -0.95 2.48
N GLN A 17 7.75 -1.04 1.23
CA GLN A 17 8.72 -1.36 0.20
C GLN A 17 9.77 -0.24 0.12
N SER A 18 11.05 -0.58 0.14
CA SER A 18 12.15 0.39 0.23
C SER A 18 12.19 1.35 -0.96
N ASP A 19 12.16 0.81 -2.19
CA ASP A 19 12.16 1.59 -3.43
C ASP A 19 10.92 1.30 -4.30
N PRO A 20 10.48 2.28 -5.12
CA PRO A 20 9.49 2.02 -6.16
C PRO A 20 9.97 0.94 -7.13
N ILE A 21 9.24 -0.19 -7.21
CA ILE A 21 9.52 -1.26 -8.17
C ILE A 21 8.62 -1.18 -9.39
N ALA A 22 9.04 -1.85 -10.47
CA ALA A 22 8.20 -2.06 -11.63
C ALA A 22 6.84 -2.64 -11.22
N SER A 23 5.75 -1.98 -11.61
CA SER A 23 4.41 -2.53 -11.37
C SER A 23 4.00 -3.52 -12.45
N VAL A 24 2.94 -4.27 -12.19
CA VAL A 24 2.25 -4.98 -13.27
C VAL A 24 1.73 -3.96 -14.29
N PRO A 25 1.70 -4.27 -15.60
CA PRO A 25 1.42 -3.30 -16.67
C PRO A 25 0.11 -2.49 -16.50
N ALA A 26 -0.85 -3.00 -15.73
CA ALA A 26 -2.11 -2.33 -15.42
C ALA A 26 -1.98 -1.13 -14.44
N HIS A 27 -0.88 -1.00 -13.70
CA HIS A 27 -0.72 -0.04 -12.60
C HIS A 27 0.52 0.85 -12.75
N ALA A 28 0.66 1.54 -13.88
CA ALA A 28 1.80 2.42 -14.21
C ALA A 28 3.18 1.75 -14.05
N ASN A 29 4.25 2.51 -14.25
CA ASN A 29 5.59 1.94 -14.39
C ASN A 29 6.22 1.59 -13.04
N TYR A 30 6.00 2.37 -11.99
CA TYR A 30 6.63 2.13 -10.68
C TYR A 30 5.67 2.31 -9.52
N THR A 31 5.78 1.46 -8.49
CA THR A 31 4.93 1.52 -7.29
C THR A 31 5.71 1.28 -6.01
N GLN A 32 5.31 1.96 -4.94
CA GLN A 32 5.79 1.73 -3.57
C GLN A 32 4.59 1.45 -2.67
N THR A 33 4.64 0.36 -1.90
CA THR A 33 3.54 -0.05 -1.01
C THR A 33 3.94 0.13 0.45
N PHE A 34 3.03 0.69 1.24
CA PHE A 34 3.13 0.94 2.67
C PHE A 34 2.10 0.09 3.40
N PHE A 35 2.49 -0.46 4.54
CA PHE A 35 1.70 -1.39 5.34
C PHE A 35 1.54 -0.82 6.75
N ASN A 36 0.32 -0.83 7.28
CA ASN A 36 0.16 -0.62 8.72
C ASN A 36 0.70 -1.84 9.50
N ASP A 37 0.75 -1.71 10.82
CA ASP A 37 1.36 -2.71 11.70
C ASP A 37 0.73 -4.11 11.55
N GLU A 38 -0.60 -4.22 11.50
CA GLU A 38 -1.29 -5.48 11.25
C GLU A 38 -0.88 -6.14 9.92
N ALA A 39 -0.91 -5.38 8.83
CA ALA A 39 -0.57 -5.89 7.50
C ALA A 39 0.92 -6.27 7.44
N ALA A 40 1.78 -5.50 8.10
CA ALA A 40 3.21 -5.71 8.19
C ALA A 40 3.57 -7.01 8.92
N ILE A 41 2.94 -7.26 10.07
CA ILE A 41 3.13 -8.49 10.84
C ILE A 41 2.70 -9.71 10.01
N SER A 42 1.54 -9.62 9.36
CA SER A 42 1.03 -10.71 8.51
C SER A 42 1.92 -10.98 7.30
N ALA A 43 2.37 -9.92 6.61
CA ALA A 43 3.24 -10.02 5.45
C ALA A 43 4.61 -10.64 5.80
N LYS A 44 5.22 -10.23 6.93
CA LYS A 44 6.46 -10.83 7.44
C LYS A 44 6.30 -12.31 7.79
N ALA A 45 5.12 -12.69 8.29
CA ALA A 45 4.80 -14.08 8.61
C ALA A 45 4.41 -14.93 7.39
N GLY A 46 4.38 -14.36 6.17
CA GLY A 46 3.92 -15.05 4.96
C GLY A 46 2.43 -15.43 5.00
N LYS A 47 1.65 -14.81 5.87
CA LYS A 47 0.23 -15.13 6.07
C LYS A 47 -0.62 -14.31 5.11
N PHE A 48 -1.22 -15.01 4.16
CA PHE A 48 -2.25 -14.50 3.25
C PHE A 48 -3.49 -15.43 3.30
N PRO A 49 -4.73 -14.89 3.22
CA PRO A 49 -5.07 -13.47 3.10
C PRO A 49 -4.74 -12.68 4.37
N LEU A 50 -4.54 -11.36 4.23
CA LEU A 50 -4.26 -10.47 5.37
C LEU A 50 -5.42 -10.48 6.39
N PRO A 51 -5.17 -10.18 7.68
CA PRO A 51 -6.22 -10.11 8.71
C PRO A 51 -7.08 -8.84 8.58
N VAL A 52 -8.28 -8.86 9.15
CA VAL A 52 -9.11 -7.64 9.32
C VAL A 52 -8.33 -6.57 10.07
N GLY A 53 -8.46 -5.31 9.64
CA GLY A 53 -7.68 -4.18 10.14
C GLY A 53 -6.42 -3.90 9.31
N SER A 54 -6.06 -4.79 8.37
CA SER A 54 -4.94 -4.54 7.46
C SER A 54 -5.25 -3.41 6.48
N ILE A 55 -4.34 -2.45 6.37
CA ILE A 55 -4.38 -1.33 5.42
C ILE A 55 -3.10 -1.30 4.61
N LEU A 56 -3.26 -1.17 3.29
CA LEU A 56 -2.18 -0.97 2.34
C LEU A 56 -2.42 0.31 1.57
N VAL A 57 -1.41 1.16 1.51
CA VAL A 57 -1.38 2.31 0.62
C VAL A 57 -0.32 2.07 -0.44
N LYS A 58 -0.66 2.28 -1.70
CA LYS A 58 0.25 2.15 -2.83
C LYS A 58 0.38 3.50 -3.52
N ASP A 59 1.57 4.08 -3.47
CA ASP A 59 1.93 5.23 -4.30
C ASP A 59 2.32 4.72 -5.69
N ILE A 60 1.73 5.30 -6.73
CA ILE A 60 1.95 4.95 -8.13
C ILE A 60 2.69 6.10 -8.80
N PHE A 61 3.92 5.83 -9.25
CA PHE A 61 4.85 6.82 -9.77
C PHE A 61 4.86 6.88 -11.30
N ALA A 62 5.29 8.02 -11.82
CA ALA A 62 5.72 8.16 -13.21
C ALA A 62 7.06 7.43 -13.44
N THR A 63 7.57 7.51 -14.68
CA THR A 63 8.86 6.91 -15.08
C THR A 63 10.05 7.43 -14.29
N ASP A 64 9.97 8.65 -13.76
CA ASP A 64 11.02 9.30 -12.97
C ASP A 64 11.15 8.74 -11.54
N LYS A 65 10.23 7.86 -11.11
CA LYS A 65 10.14 7.30 -9.74
C LYS A 65 9.98 8.35 -8.63
N ILE A 66 9.70 9.59 -8.98
CA ILE A 66 9.58 10.72 -8.05
C ILE A 66 8.15 11.28 -8.09
N THR A 67 7.62 11.49 -9.29
CA THR A 67 6.30 12.08 -9.48
C THR A 67 5.21 11.05 -9.22
N ILE A 68 4.40 11.28 -8.18
CA ILE A 68 3.22 10.45 -7.87
C ILE A 68 2.09 10.82 -8.83
N ARG A 69 1.57 9.84 -9.59
CA ARG A 69 0.44 10.02 -10.51
C ARG A 69 -0.88 9.54 -9.95
N ALA A 70 -0.84 8.58 -9.03
CA ALA A 70 -2.03 8.04 -8.39
C ALA A 70 -1.67 7.39 -7.05
N GLN A 71 -2.71 7.18 -6.24
CA GLN A 71 -2.63 6.43 -5.00
C GLN A 71 -3.74 5.39 -4.99
N ALA A 72 -3.45 4.18 -4.53
CA ALA A 72 -4.44 3.16 -4.26
C ALA A 72 -4.45 2.82 -2.77
N LEU A 73 -5.64 2.59 -2.23
CA LEU A 73 -5.86 2.19 -0.85
C LEU A 73 -6.61 0.87 -0.86
N MET A 74 -6.10 -0.12 -0.14
CA MET A 74 -6.80 -1.37 0.14
C MET A 74 -6.93 -1.51 1.65
N ALA A 75 -8.14 -1.76 2.14
CA ALA A 75 -8.41 -1.99 3.54
C ALA A 75 -9.23 -3.27 3.68
N LYS A 76 -8.79 -4.19 4.55
CA LYS A 76 -9.59 -5.34 4.92
C LYS A 76 -10.40 -4.99 6.17
N ILE A 77 -11.72 -4.89 6.00
CA ILE A 77 -12.64 -4.42 7.05
C ILE A 77 -13.47 -5.55 7.68
N ALA A 78 -13.57 -6.70 7.03
CA ALA A 78 -14.29 -7.87 7.52
C ALA A 78 -13.72 -9.16 6.91
N ASP A 79 -14.01 -10.29 7.55
CA ASP A 79 -13.83 -11.62 6.98
C ASP A 79 -15.15 -12.07 6.31
N GLY A 80 -15.08 -12.65 5.11
CA GLY A 80 -16.24 -13.12 4.35
C GLY A 80 -16.61 -12.26 3.14
N VAL A 81 -17.67 -12.66 2.44
CA VAL A 81 -18.30 -11.86 1.37
C VAL A 81 -19.17 -10.81 2.07
N GLY A 82 -18.88 -9.53 1.79
CA GLY A 82 -19.68 -8.42 2.30
C GLY A 82 -21.15 -8.51 1.89
#